data_AF-A0A2X3KBB7-F1
#
_entry.id   AF-A0A2X3KBB7-F1
#
_cell.length_a   1.000
_cell.length_b   1.000
_cell.length_c   1.000
_cell.angle_alpha   90.00
_cell.angle_beta   90.00
_cell.angle_gamma   90.00
#
_symmetry.space_group_name_H-M   'P 1'
#
loop_
_entity.id
_entity.type
_entity.pdbx_description
1 polymer ?
#
loop_
_entity_poly.entity_id
_entity_poly.type
_entity_poly.pdbx_seq_one_letter_code
_entity_poly.pdbx_strand_id
1 'polypeptide(L)'
;MFALAVNEENAAGGRVVTAPTNGACGIVPAVLAYYDHFIESVSPDIYTRYFMAAGAIGALYKMNASISGAEVGCQGEVGVACSMAAAGLAELLGGSPEQVCVAAEIGMEHNLGLTCDPGCRAGSGAVH
;
A
#
# COMPACT_ATOMS: atom_id res chain seq x y z
N MET A 1 -10.22 -6.87 9.41
CA MET A 1 -9.40 -7.95 10.00
C MET A 1 -8.17 -8.30 9.16
N PHE A 2 -8.19 -8.16 7.82
CA PHE A 2 -7.08 -8.53 6.94
C PHE A 2 -5.77 -7.74 7.16
N ALA A 3 -5.82 -6.40 7.21
CA ALA A 3 -4.60 -5.58 7.31
C ALA A 3 -3.84 -5.80 8.63
N LEU A 4 -4.57 -5.99 9.74
CA LEU A 4 -3.96 -6.28 11.04
C LEU A 4 -3.24 -7.62 11.03
N ALA A 5 -3.85 -8.67 10.45
CA ALA A 5 -3.21 -9.99 10.37
C ALA A 5 -1.84 -9.91 9.66
N VAL A 6 -1.76 -9.20 8.52
CA VAL A 6 -0.49 -9.06 7.79
C VAL A 6 0.53 -8.21 8.56
N ASN A 7 0.09 -7.13 9.20
CA ASN A 7 0.99 -6.27 9.98
C ASN A 7 1.46 -6.94 11.29
N GLU A 8 0.66 -7.82 11.89
CA GLU A 8 1.04 -8.64 13.04
C GLU A 8 2.05 -9.72 12.63
N GLU A 9 1.85 -10.39 11.50
CA GLU A 9 2.85 -11.31 10.93
C GLU A 9 4.18 -10.61 10.66
N ASN A 10 4.15 -9.39 10.10
CA ASN A 10 5.34 -8.56 9.95
C ASN A 10 6.03 -8.28 11.30
N ALA A 11 5.25 -7.84 12.29
CA ALA A 11 5.77 -7.50 13.62
C ALA A 11 6.34 -8.72 14.37
N ALA A 12 5.81 -9.92 14.10
CA ALA A 12 6.30 -11.18 14.64
C ALA A 12 7.57 -11.71 13.94
N GLY A 13 8.08 -11.01 12.91
CA GLY A 13 9.23 -11.46 12.11
C GLY A 13 8.88 -12.58 11.13
N GLY A 14 7.59 -12.73 10.80
CA GLY A 14 7.08 -13.66 9.81
C GLY A 14 7.48 -13.29 8.39
N ARG A 15 6.99 -14.09 7.42
CA ARG A 15 7.25 -13.83 6.01
C ARG A 15 6.24 -12.86 5.44
N VAL A 16 6.73 -11.74 4.92
CA VAL A 16 5.89 -10.70 4.29
C VAL A 16 6.40 -10.32 2.90
N VAL A 17 5.51 -9.72 2.12
CA VAL A 17 5.82 -9.12 0.82
C VAL A 17 5.68 -7.61 0.96
N THR A 18 6.69 -6.86 0.52
CA THR A 18 6.67 -5.40 0.56
C THR A 18 5.53 -4.83 -0.28
N ALA A 19 4.81 -3.82 0.24
CA ALA A 19 3.78 -3.12 -0.54
C ALA A 19 3.57 -1.66 -0.07
N PRO A 20 4.48 -0.72 -0.37
CA PRO A 20 5.79 -0.90 -1.01
C PRO A 20 6.93 -1.14 -0.01
N THR A 21 6.67 -1.07 1.30
CA THR A 21 7.62 -1.42 2.37
C THR A 21 7.05 -2.53 3.23
N ASN A 22 7.86 -3.06 4.17
CA ASN A 22 7.36 -3.98 5.19
C ASN A 22 6.40 -3.28 6.18
N GLY A 23 6.62 -1.99 6.47
CA GLY A 23 5.76 -1.24 7.39
C GLY A 23 4.33 -1.02 6.87
N ALA A 24 4.16 -1.02 5.54
CA ALA A 24 2.88 -0.80 4.88
C ALA A 24 2.30 -2.06 4.19
N CYS A 25 2.93 -3.22 4.38
CA CYS A 25 2.66 -4.44 3.59
C CYS A 25 1.22 -4.97 3.69
N GLY A 26 0.49 -4.66 4.75
CA GLY A 26 -0.88 -5.13 4.95
C GLY A 26 -1.95 -4.43 4.12
N ILE A 27 -1.70 -3.24 3.57
CA ILE A 27 -2.76 -2.39 2.97
C ILE A 27 -3.22 -2.95 1.62
N VAL A 28 -2.30 -3.10 0.67
CA VAL A 28 -2.57 -3.60 -0.69
C VAL A 28 -3.25 -4.98 -0.67
N PRO A 29 -2.76 -6.00 0.07
CA PRO A 29 -3.44 -7.30 0.11
C PRO A 29 -4.77 -7.27 0.87
N ALA A 30 -4.93 -6.40 1.88
CA ALA A 30 -6.20 -6.30 2.61
C ALA A 30 -7.36 -5.80 1.73
N VAL A 31 -7.08 -4.84 0.84
CA VAL A 31 -8.10 -4.33 -0.10
C VAL A 31 -8.47 -5.39 -1.13
N LEU A 32 -7.50 -6.14 -1.67
CA LEU A 32 -7.79 -7.25 -2.58
C LEU A 32 -8.56 -8.38 -1.90
N ALA A 33 -8.22 -8.72 -0.66
CA ALA A 33 -8.94 -9.73 0.13
C ALA A 33 -10.38 -9.28 0.44
N TYR A 34 -10.59 -7.98 0.68
CA TYR A 34 -11.94 -7.43 0.81
C TYR A 34 -12.74 -7.59 -0.48
N TYR A 35 -12.15 -7.27 -1.64
CA TYR A 35 -12.80 -7.46 -2.94
C TYR A 35 -13.18 -8.92 -3.17
N ASP A 36 -12.24 -9.85 -2.97
CA ASP A 36 -12.45 -11.30 -3.12
C ASP A 36 -13.60 -11.82 -2.25
N HIS A 37 -13.64 -11.40 -0.98
CA HIS A 37 -14.57 -11.98 -0.01
C HIS A 37 -15.97 -11.37 -0.06
N PHE A 38 -16.09 -10.09 -0.43
CA PHE A 38 -17.34 -9.35 -0.29
C PHE A 38 -17.94 -8.83 -1.59
N ILE A 39 -17.15 -8.72 -2.67
CA ILE A 39 -17.61 -8.17 -3.95
C ILE A 39 -17.68 -9.27 -5.00
N GLU A 40 -16.53 -9.82 -5.37
CA GLU A 40 -16.41 -10.82 -6.42
C GLU A 40 -15.12 -11.63 -6.21
N SER A 41 -15.21 -12.95 -6.39
CA SER A 41 -14.03 -13.82 -6.25
C SER A 41 -12.95 -13.44 -7.26
N VAL A 42 -11.72 -13.30 -6.76
CA VAL A 42 -10.57 -12.84 -7.52
C VAL A 42 -10.04 -13.98 -8.40
N SER A 43 -10.23 -13.82 -9.71
CA SER A 43 -9.60 -14.66 -10.73
C SER A 43 -8.15 -14.24 -11.00
N PRO A 44 -7.37 -15.06 -11.74
CA PRO A 44 -6.04 -14.68 -12.18
C PRO A 44 -5.95 -13.33 -12.90
N ASP A 45 -6.95 -13.03 -13.72
CA ASP A 45 -7.03 -11.79 -14.49
C ASP A 45 -7.35 -10.60 -13.57
N ILE A 46 -8.21 -10.80 -12.57
CA ILE A 46 -8.55 -9.77 -11.58
C ILE A 46 -7.34 -9.41 -10.72
N TYR A 47 -6.62 -10.40 -10.15
CA TYR A 47 -5.43 -10.06 -9.36
C TYR A 47 -4.38 -9.37 -10.24
N THR A 48 -4.22 -9.79 -11.49
CA THR A 48 -3.26 -9.19 -12.42
C THR A 48 -3.59 -7.73 -12.69
N ARG A 49 -4.85 -7.39 -13.01
CA ARG A 49 -5.28 -6.01 -13.23
C ARG A 49 -5.07 -5.14 -11.99
N TYR A 50 -5.45 -5.66 -10.81
CA TYR A 50 -5.27 -4.97 -9.53
C TYR A 50 -3.80 -4.60 -9.28
N PHE A 51 -2.89 -5.59 -9.37
CA PHE A 51 -1.47 -5.35 -9.12
C PHE A 51 -0.79 -4.54 -10.23
N MET A 52 -1.27 -4.58 -11.47
CA MET A 52 -0.78 -3.71 -12.54
C MET A 52 -1.10 -2.24 -12.28
N ALA A 53 -2.35 -1.94 -11.91
CA ALA A 53 -2.75 -0.57 -11.58
C ALA A 53 -2.05 -0.07 -10.31
N ALA A 54 -2.02 -0.88 -9.25
CA ALA A 54 -1.30 -0.57 -8.01
C ALA A 54 0.20 -0.36 -8.27
N GLY A 55 0.82 -1.23 -9.07
CA GLY A 55 2.23 -1.15 -9.44
C GLY A 55 2.56 0.11 -10.26
N ALA A 56 1.69 0.50 -11.18
CA ALA A 56 1.85 1.73 -11.98
C ALA A 56 1.87 2.97 -11.08
N ILE A 57 0.94 3.08 -10.12
CA ILE A 57 0.93 4.17 -9.15
C ILE A 57 2.16 4.15 -8.25
N GLY A 58 2.57 2.98 -7.76
CA GLY A 58 3.79 2.83 -6.97
C GLY A 58 5.04 3.29 -7.74
N ALA A 59 5.11 2.99 -9.03
CA ALA A 59 6.20 3.43 -9.90
C ALA A 59 6.20 4.97 -10.07
N LEU A 60 5.04 5.61 -10.21
CA LEU A 60 4.93 7.07 -10.29
C LEU A 60 5.49 7.76 -9.04
N TYR A 61 5.19 7.26 -7.85
CA TYR A 61 5.80 7.80 -6.62
C TYR A 61 7.30 7.55 -6.58
N LYS A 62 7.76 6.33 -6.93
CA LYS A 62 9.20 6.01 -6.90
C LYS A 62 10.02 6.85 -7.87
N MET A 63 9.49 7.19 -9.03
CA MET A 63 10.18 8.01 -10.04
C MET A 63 10.29 9.49 -9.64
N ASN A 64 9.34 9.99 -8.85
CA ASN A 64 9.23 11.42 -8.54
C ASN A 64 9.56 11.78 -7.08
N ALA A 65 9.61 10.79 -6.18
CA ALA A 65 9.83 10.99 -4.76
C ALA A 65 10.48 9.76 -4.09
N SER A 66 10.93 9.92 -2.85
CA SER A 66 11.34 8.78 -2.03
C SER A 66 10.11 8.05 -1.47
N ILE A 67 10.26 6.74 -1.33
CA ILE A 67 9.30 5.84 -0.64
C ILE A 67 9.79 5.50 0.77
N SER A 68 11.00 5.94 1.14
CA SER A 68 11.57 5.66 2.45
C SER A 68 10.87 6.48 3.53
N GLY A 69 10.26 5.82 4.50
CA GLY A 69 9.69 6.49 5.67
C GLY A 69 10.71 7.30 6.47
N ALA A 70 11.99 6.94 6.37
CA ALA A 70 13.09 7.70 6.97
C ALA A 70 13.39 9.03 6.26
N GLU A 71 13.01 9.18 4.99
CA GLU A 71 13.31 10.38 4.19
C GLU A 71 12.10 11.30 4.03
N VAL A 72 10.89 10.73 3.91
CA VAL A 72 9.67 11.50 3.62
C VAL A 72 8.55 11.26 4.64
N GLY A 73 8.82 10.51 5.71
CA GLY A 73 7.80 10.12 6.69
C GLY A 73 6.88 9.01 6.19
N CYS A 74 5.92 8.62 7.02
CA CYS A 74 5.06 7.47 6.77
C CYS A 74 4.08 7.70 5.62
N GLN A 75 3.89 8.95 5.17
CA GLN A 75 3.24 9.23 3.89
C GLN A 75 3.91 8.53 2.69
N GLY A 76 5.25 8.37 2.72
CA GLY A 76 5.99 7.69 1.67
C GLY A 76 5.80 6.18 1.65
N GLU A 77 5.34 5.60 2.75
CA GLU A 77 5.12 4.16 2.88
C GLU A 77 3.64 3.83 2.90
N VAL A 78 2.96 4.25 3.98
CA VAL A 78 1.53 4.02 4.23
C VAL A 78 0.69 4.81 3.23
N GLY A 79 1.02 6.08 2.98
CA GLY A 79 0.30 6.90 2.00
C GLY A 79 0.43 6.35 0.58
N VAL A 80 1.63 5.92 0.19
CA VAL A 80 1.85 5.29 -1.12
C VAL A 80 1.09 3.97 -1.21
N ALA A 81 1.11 3.12 -0.18
CA ALA A 81 0.35 1.87 -0.18
C ALA A 81 -1.17 2.09 -0.27
N CYS A 82 -1.70 3.10 0.44
CA CYS A 82 -3.10 3.52 0.34
C CYS A 82 -3.46 3.96 -1.08
N SER A 83 -2.62 4.81 -1.69
CA SER A 83 -2.77 5.29 -3.06
C SER A 83 -2.75 4.14 -4.08
N MET A 84 -1.80 3.21 -3.95
CA MET A 84 -1.69 2.01 -4.77
C MET A 84 -2.94 1.13 -4.67
N ALA A 85 -3.42 0.87 -3.45
CA ALA A 85 -4.59 0.03 -3.22
C ALA A 85 -5.89 0.67 -3.74
N ALA A 86 -6.05 1.98 -3.56
CA ALA A 86 -7.19 2.74 -4.08
C ALA A 86 -7.25 2.69 -5.61
N ALA A 87 -6.11 2.85 -6.28
CA ALA A 87 -6.00 2.74 -7.73
C ALA A 87 -6.33 1.33 -8.23
N GLY A 88 -5.78 0.31 -7.59
CA GLY A 88 -6.08 -1.08 -7.90
C GLY A 88 -7.57 -1.38 -7.78
N LEU A 89 -8.23 -0.94 -6.70
CA LEU A 89 -9.66 -1.14 -6.51
C LEU A 89 -10.49 -0.37 -7.54
N ALA A 90 -10.12 0.88 -7.86
CA ALA A 90 -10.81 1.67 -8.89
C ALA A 90 -10.75 1.01 -10.28
N GLU A 91 -9.60 0.43 -10.64
CA GLU A 91 -9.44 -0.37 -11.86
C GLU A 91 -10.39 -1.58 -11.87
N LEU A 92 -10.49 -2.30 -10.75
CA LEU A 92 -11.41 -3.45 -10.65
C LEU A 92 -12.87 -3.05 -10.77
N LEU A 93 -13.25 -1.90 -10.22
CA LEU A 93 -14.61 -1.35 -10.32
C LEU A 93 -14.92 -0.73 -11.69
N GLY A 94 -13.99 -0.81 -12.66
CA GLY A 94 -14.20 -0.34 -14.03
C GLY A 94 -14.03 1.17 -14.21
N GLY A 95 -13.24 1.82 -13.34
CA GLY A 95 -12.90 3.23 -13.49
C GLY A 95 -12.09 3.52 -14.75
N SER A 96 -12.25 4.71 -15.33
CA SER A 96 -11.34 5.20 -16.38
C SER A 96 -9.93 5.45 -15.83
N PRO A 97 -8.89 5.55 -16.67
CA PRO A 97 -7.55 5.92 -16.23
C PRO A 97 -7.51 7.20 -15.38
N GLU A 98 -8.33 8.19 -15.72
CA GLU A 98 -8.46 9.43 -14.94
C GLU A 98 -9.07 9.15 -13.56
N GLN A 99 -10.10 8.31 -13.47
CA GLN A 99 -10.72 7.95 -12.18
C GLN A 99 -9.78 7.13 -11.32
N VAL A 100 -8.97 6.25 -11.91
CA VAL A 100 -7.92 5.51 -11.21
C VAL A 100 -6.90 6.48 -10.61
N CYS A 101 -6.45 7.47 -11.39
CA CYS A 101 -5.55 8.52 -10.90
C CYS A 101 -6.18 9.39 -9.80
N VAL A 102 -7.47 9.73 -9.92
CA VAL A 102 -8.20 10.49 -8.88
C VAL A 102 -8.30 9.66 -7.59
N ALA A 103 -8.63 8.37 -7.68
CA ALA A 103 -8.65 7.50 -6.51
C ALA A 103 -7.27 7.38 -5.85
N ALA A 104 -6.22 7.26 -6.66
CA ALA A 104 -4.83 7.25 -6.19
C ALA A 104 -4.48 8.56 -5.46
N GLU A 105 -4.82 9.70 -6.06
CA GLU A 105 -4.56 11.03 -5.52
C GLU A 105 -5.24 11.22 -4.15
N ILE A 106 -6.55 10.95 -4.06
CA ILE A 106 -7.31 10.99 -2.82
C ILE A 106 -6.69 10.07 -1.75
N GLY A 107 -6.26 8.88 -2.16
CA GLY A 107 -5.59 7.92 -1.27
C GLY A 107 -4.29 8.47 -0.67
N MET A 108 -3.54 9.29 -1.41
CA MET A 108 -2.34 9.96 -0.92
C MET A 108 -2.67 11.23 -0.12
N GLU A 109 -3.61 12.05 -0.57
CA GLU A 109 -3.99 13.32 0.05
C GLU A 109 -4.31 13.14 1.54
N HIS A 110 -5.06 12.09 1.88
CA HIS A 110 -5.44 11.77 3.26
C HIS A 110 -4.28 11.29 4.15
N ASN A 111 -3.07 11.14 3.58
CA ASN A 111 -1.86 10.74 4.28
C ASN A 111 -0.78 11.83 4.24
N LEU A 112 -1.02 12.98 3.60
CA LEU A 112 -0.04 14.06 3.51
C LEU A 112 0.31 14.62 4.89
N GLY A 113 1.62 14.75 5.14
CA GLY A 113 2.14 15.20 6.43
C GLY A 113 2.24 14.11 7.49
N LEU A 114 1.93 12.85 7.16
CA LEU A 114 2.07 11.72 8.09
C LEU A 114 3.57 11.44 8.34
N THR A 115 4.03 11.78 9.54
CA THR A 115 5.40 11.53 10.00
C THR A 115 5.61 10.07 10.41
N CYS A 116 6.85 9.57 10.34
CA CYS A 116 7.21 8.28 10.93
C CYS A 116 7.82 8.47 12.32
N ASP A 117 7.00 8.30 13.37
CA ASP A 117 7.45 8.23 14.77
C ASP A 117 6.79 7.02 15.47
N PRO A 118 7.25 5.79 15.20
CA PRO A 118 6.69 4.61 15.85
C PRO A 118 6.97 4.64 17.35
N GLY A 119 5.92 4.48 18.16
CA GLY A 119 6.03 4.34 19.61
C GLY A 119 6.88 3.12 19.98
N CYS A 120 8.12 3.37 20.41
CA CYS A 120 9.27 2.47 20.52
C CYS A 120 10.03 2.22 19.20
N ARG A 121 11.23 2.82 19.11
CA ARG A 121 12.34 2.29 18.31
C ARG A 121 12.69 0.88 18.82
N ALA A 122 12.09 -0.15 18.25
CA ALA A 122 12.64 -1.49 18.34
C ALA A 122 14.00 -1.48 17.59
N GLY A 123 15.08 -1.23 18.32
CA GLY A 123 16.45 -1.43 17.85
C GLY A 123 17.11 -0.23 17.17
N SER A 124 17.68 0.67 17.96
CA SER A 124 18.90 1.40 17.57
C SER A 124 20.11 0.44 17.51
N GLY A 125 20.00 -0.63 16.72
CA GLY A 125 20.99 -1.72 16.63
C GLY A 125 21.27 -2.22 15.22
N ALA A 126 20.90 -1.45 14.19
CA ALA A 126 21.15 -1.81 12.79
C ALA A 126 21.66 -0.63 11.95
N VAL A 127 22.52 0.21 12.51
CA VAL A 127 23.52 1.01 11.76
C VAL A 127 24.69 1.27 12.70
N HIS A 128 25.59 0.30 12.84
CA HIS A 128 27.04 0.39 13.06
C HIS A 128 27.61 -1.02 13.19
#